data_AF-A0A6A5HEP6-F1
#
_entry.id   AF-A0A6A5HEP6-F1
#
_cell.length_a   1.000
_cell.length_b   1.000
_cell.length_c   1.000
_cell.angle_alpha   90.00
_cell.angle_beta   90.00
_cell.angle_gamma   90.00
#
_symmetry.space_group_name_H-M   'P 1'
#
loop_
_entity.id
_entity.type
_entity.pdbx_description
1 polymer ?
#
loop_
_entity_poly.entity_id
_entity_poly.type
_entity_poly.pdbx_seq_one_letter_code
_entity_poly.pdbx_strand_id
1 'polypeptide(L)'
;MWEIQAIFEGAETEGKIAVLYLGWNSEHMYDVDVEWFREHYKRVYDIAEARNKFVEVLKKKVSDKEKKALIELEQCMTLDLQYDCSNRYWFLQDLTYFHSKIQQDNGLGNVHYMCIFRIN
;
A
#
# COMPACT_ATOMS: atom_id res chain seq x y z
N MET A 1 2.23 19.53 -6.09
CA MET A 1 2.02 18.12 -6.46
C MET A 1 1.92 17.35 -5.15
N TRP A 2 0.83 16.63 -4.92
CA TRP A 2 0.63 15.89 -3.68
C TRP A 2 1.61 14.72 -3.65
N GLU A 3 2.28 14.48 -2.52
CA GLU A 3 3.24 13.37 -2.42
C GLU A 3 2.49 12.03 -2.40
N ILE A 4 2.94 11.04 -3.19
CA ILE A 4 2.30 9.72 -3.23
C ILE A 4 2.79 8.90 -2.03
N GLN A 5 1.84 8.45 -1.22
CA GLN A 5 2.11 7.67 -0.01
C GLN A 5 2.12 6.16 -0.28
N ALA A 6 1.09 5.66 -0.96
CA ALA A 6 0.95 4.23 -1.26
C ALA A 6 0.12 4.00 -2.53
N ILE A 7 0.26 2.81 -3.11
CA ILE A 7 -0.51 2.35 -4.28
C ILE A 7 -1.10 0.99 -3.94
N PHE A 8 -2.33 0.73 -4.37
CA PHE A 8 -3.02 -0.54 -4.17
C PHE A 8 -3.59 -1.06 -5.49
N GLU A 9 -3.61 -2.38 -5.62
CA GLU A 9 -4.41 -3.07 -6.62
C GLU A 9 -5.89 -3.01 -6.20
N GLY A 10 -6.80 -3.00 -7.19
CA GLY A 10 -8.23 -2.96 -6.92
C GLY A 10 -8.84 -1.57 -6.96
N ALA A 11 -8.55 -0.80 -8.02
CA ALA A 11 -9.53 0.20 -8.42
C ALA A 11 -10.84 -0.55 -8.77
N GLU A 12 -11.99 -0.01 -8.39
CA GLU A 12 -13.31 -0.54 -8.79
C GLU A 12 -13.45 -0.60 -10.33
N THR A 13 -12.56 0.10 -11.03
CA THR A 13 -12.48 0.21 -12.49
C THR A 13 -11.30 -0.58 -13.06
N GLU A 14 -11.56 -1.42 -14.06
CA GLU A 14 -10.52 -2.09 -14.85
C GLU A 14 -9.52 -1.09 -15.45
N GLY A 15 -8.23 -1.43 -15.43
CA GLY A 15 -7.16 -0.57 -15.96
C GLY A 15 -6.71 0.57 -15.03
N LYS A 16 -7.22 0.63 -13.80
CA LYS A 16 -6.83 1.64 -12.82
C LYS A 16 -6.17 1.03 -11.58
N ILE A 17 -5.45 1.88 -10.85
CA ILE A 17 -4.85 1.60 -9.55
C ILE A 17 -5.33 2.63 -8.53
N ALA A 18 -5.49 2.21 -7.28
CA ALA A 18 -5.85 3.11 -6.20
C ALA A 18 -4.57 3.77 -5.65
N VAL A 19 -4.50 5.10 -5.72
CA VAL A 19 -3.35 5.88 -5.27
C VAL A 19 -3.73 6.67 -4.03
N LEU A 20 -3.05 6.41 -2.92
CA LEU A 20 -3.14 7.20 -1.70
C LEU A 20 -2.11 8.33 -1.77
N TYR A 21 -2.59 9.56 -1.79
CA TYR A 21 -1.75 10.75 -1.62
C TYR A 21 -1.63 11.09 -0.13
N LEU A 22 -0.50 11.71 0.24
CA LEU A 22 -0.20 12.11 1.62
C LEU A 22 -1.37 12.89 2.24
N GLY A 23 -1.95 12.30 3.29
CA GLY A 23 -3.15 12.75 3.98
C GLY A 23 -3.41 11.87 5.21
N TRP A 24 -4.37 12.22 6.07
CA TRP A 24 -4.55 11.54 7.36
C TRP A 24 -5.44 10.29 7.29
N ASN A 25 -6.01 9.97 6.12
CA ASN A 25 -6.97 8.88 5.93
C ASN A 25 -7.19 8.56 4.43
N SER A 26 -8.05 7.57 4.19
CA SER A 26 -8.52 7.11 2.88
C SER A 26 -9.24 8.18 2.01
N GLU A 27 -9.62 9.33 2.55
CA GLU A 27 -10.27 10.41 1.77
C GLU A 27 -9.36 10.99 0.69
N HIS A 28 -8.06 10.73 0.78
CA HIS A 28 -7.04 11.17 -0.17
C HIS A 28 -6.67 10.08 -1.20
N MET A 29 -7.54 9.09 -1.36
CA MET A 29 -7.37 8.00 -2.30
C MET A 29 -8.14 8.26 -3.60
N TYR A 30 -7.46 8.06 -4.73
CA TYR A 30 -8.06 8.24 -6.05
C TYR A 30 -7.67 7.11 -6.99
N ASP A 31 -8.61 6.70 -7.84
CA ASP A 31 -8.33 5.78 -8.94
C ASP A 31 -7.62 6.51 -10.07
N VAL A 32 -6.42 6.03 -10.43
CA VAL A 32 -5.58 6.59 -11.49
C VAL A 32 -5.35 5.54 -12.56
N ASP A 33 -5.33 5.97 -13.82
CA ASP A 33 -4.99 5.12 -14.95
C ASP A 33 -3.58 4.52 -14.79
N VAL A 34 -3.48 3.20 -14.99
CA VAL A 34 -2.24 2.46 -14.72
C VAL A 34 -1.11 2.84 -15.66
N GLU A 35 -1.41 3.04 -16.95
CA GLU A 35 -0.39 3.36 -17.95
C GLU A 35 0.14 4.78 -17.74
N TRP A 36 -0.77 5.74 -17.56
CA TRP A 36 -0.39 7.10 -17.23
C TRP A 36 0.46 7.16 -15.95
N PHE A 37 0.05 6.45 -14.90
CA PHE A 37 0.80 6.43 -13.65
C PHE A 37 2.19 5.82 -13.82
N ARG A 38 2.29 4.71 -14.56
CA ARG A 38 3.56 4.03 -14.83
C ARG A 38 4.54 4.93 -15.59
N GLU A 39 4.05 5.72 -16.54
CA GLU A 39 4.88 6.67 -17.30
C GLU A 39 5.41 7.81 -16.42
N HIS A 40 4.57 8.35 -15.51
CA HIS A 40 4.90 9.56 -14.75
C HIS A 40 5.55 9.27 -13.38
N TYR A 41 5.27 8.11 -12.79
CA TYR A 41 5.70 7.72 -11.44
C TYR A 41 6.34 6.32 -11.42
N LYS A 42 7.12 5.99 -12.45
CA LYS A 42 7.74 4.68 -12.66
C LYS A 42 8.39 4.07 -11.41
N ARG A 43 9.18 4.86 -10.67
CA ARG A 43 9.86 4.37 -9.46
C ARG A 43 8.88 3.88 -8.39
N VAL A 44 7.82 4.64 -8.14
CA VAL A 44 6.80 4.29 -7.15
C VAL A 44 6.04 3.05 -7.60
N TYR A 45 5.71 2.97 -8.89
CA TYR A 45 5.10 1.80 -9.51
C TYR A 45 5.98 0.54 -9.37
N ASP A 46 7.27 0.63 -9.70
CA ASP A 46 8.21 -0.51 -9.57
C ASP A 46 8.31 -1.01 -8.11
N ILE A 47 8.24 -0.10 -7.12
CA ILE A 47 8.23 -0.45 -5.69
C ILE A 47 6.95 -1.21 -5.32
N ALA A 48 5.78 -0.73 -5.78
CA ALA A 48 4.51 -1.40 -5.54
C ALA A 48 4.48 -2.80 -6.18
N GLU A 49 4.98 -2.94 -7.41
CA GLU A 49 5.13 -4.23 -8.09
C GLU A 49 6.02 -5.22 -7.31
N ALA A 50 7.14 -4.74 -6.77
CA ALA A 50 8.03 -5.56 -5.95
C ALA A 50 7.34 -6.03 -4.66
N ARG A 51 6.60 -5.12 -3.99
CA ARG A 51 5.79 -5.45 -2.82
C ARG A 51 4.72 -6.48 -3.16
N ASN A 52 3.97 -6.32 -4.25
CA ASN A 52 2.89 -7.24 -4.62
C ASN A 52 3.42 -8.66 -4.92
N LYS A 53 4.57 -8.76 -5.60
CA LYS A 53 5.26 -10.05 -5.79
C LYS A 53 5.67 -10.68 -4.45
N PHE A 54 6.17 -9.88 -3.50
CA PHE A 54 6.51 -10.36 -2.17
C PHE A 54 5.27 -10.85 -1.40
N VAL A 55 4.18 -10.09 -1.44
CA VAL A 55 2.88 -10.43 -0.84
C VAL A 55 2.37 -11.78 -1.37
N GLU A 56 2.41 -11.99 -2.68
CA GLU A 56 2.01 -13.25 -3.31
C GLU A 56 2.85 -14.46 -2.87
N VAL A 57 4.16 -14.28 -2.70
CA VAL A 57 5.03 -15.32 -2.14
C VAL A 57 4.68 -15.59 -0.67
N LEU A 58 4.43 -14.55 0.12
CA LEU A 58 4.12 -14.66 1.54
C LEU A 58 2.77 -15.36 1.77
N LYS A 59 1.73 -15.00 1.01
CA LYS A 59 0.40 -15.63 1.04
C LYS A 59 0.44 -17.15 0.82
N LYS A 60 1.38 -17.63 0.00
CA LYS A 60 1.57 -19.08 -0.26
C LYS A 60 2.21 -19.81 0.91
N LYS A 61 2.96 -19.11 1.77
CA LYS A 61 3.68 -19.69 2.92
C LYS A 61 2.86 -19.69 4.21
N VAL A 62 1.85 -18.82 4.30
CA VAL A 62 0.95 -18.76 5.46
C VAL A 62 -0.18 -19.76 5.24
N SER A 63 -0.60 -20.50 6.28
CA SER A 63 -1.77 -21.39 6.23
C SER A 63 -3.01 -20.77 6.87
N ASP A 64 -2.80 -19.90 7.85
CA ASP A 64 -3.82 -19.15 8.58
C ASP A 64 -4.57 -18.16 7.67
N LYS A 65 -5.89 -18.30 7.58
CA LYS A 65 -6.74 -17.49 6.71
C LYS A 65 -6.80 -16.02 7.14
N GLU A 66 -6.82 -15.74 8.45
CA GLU A 66 -6.89 -14.37 8.96
C GLU A 66 -5.58 -13.64 8.67
N LYS A 67 -4.44 -14.30 8.88
CA LYS A 67 -3.14 -13.73 8.53
C LYS A 67 -2.98 -13.50 7.03
N LYS A 68 -3.49 -14.40 6.20
CA LYS A 68 -3.52 -14.19 4.73
C LYS A 68 -4.31 -12.94 4.36
N ALA A 69 -5.49 -12.75 4.94
CA ALA A 69 -6.31 -11.57 4.68
C ALA A 69 -5.58 -10.29 5.09
N LEU A 70 -4.91 -10.28 6.24
CA LEU A 70 -4.09 -9.14 6.68
C LEU A 70 -2.91 -8.85 5.74
N ILE A 71 -2.25 -9.88 5.23
CA ILE A 71 -1.16 -9.73 4.24
C ILE A 71 -1.70 -9.20 2.90
N GLU A 72 -2.89 -9.62 2.50
CA GLU A 72 -3.55 -9.18 1.27
C GLU A 72 -3.91 -7.70 1.29
N LEU A 73 -4.13 -7.10 2.48
CA LEU A 73 -4.34 -5.65 2.63
C LEU A 73 -3.15 -4.82 2.15
N GLU A 74 -1.95 -5.37 2.11
CA GLU A 74 -0.77 -4.64 1.60
C GLU A 74 -0.80 -4.51 0.08
N GLN A 75 -1.58 -5.34 -0.61
CA GLN A 75 -1.73 -5.35 -2.05
C GLN A 75 -3.06 -4.73 -2.47
N CYS A 76 -4.16 -5.14 -1.84
CA CYS A 76 -5.53 -4.78 -2.22
C CYS A 76 -6.21 -3.94 -1.15
N MET A 77 -6.81 -2.84 -1.56
CA MET A 77 -7.72 -2.05 -0.73
C MET A 77 -9.00 -2.86 -0.44
N THR A 78 -9.47 -2.86 0.80
CA THR A 78 -10.81 -3.38 1.13
C THR A 78 -11.74 -2.21 1.43
N LEU A 79 -13.03 -2.39 1.16
CA LEU A 79 -14.06 -1.39 1.48
C LEU A 79 -14.04 -1.03 2.98
N ASP A 80 -13.82 -2.02 3.85
CA ASP A 80 -13.74 -1.79 5.29
C ASP A 80 -12.63 -0.81 5.66
N LEU A 81 -11.45 -0.93 5.04
CA LEU A 81 -10.36 0.04 5.28
C LEU A 81 -10.68 1.41 4.71
N GLN A 82 -11.24 1.44 3.50
CA GLN A 82 -11.60 2.69 2.82
C GLN A 82 -12.54 3.56 3.67
N TYR A 83 -13.43 2.97 4.45
CA TYR A 83 -14.39 3.71 5.28
C TYR A 83 -14.01 3.78 6.77
N ASP A 84 -13.03 2.99 7.23
CA ASP A 84 -12.52 3.05 8.60
C ASP A 84 -11.19 3.81 8.69
N CYS A 85 -11.28 5.14 8.77
CA CYS A 85 -10.13 6.02 8.95
C CYS A 85 -9.42 5.80 10.31
N SER A 86 -10.05 5.12 11.27
CA SER A 86 -9.47 4.84 12.59
C SER A 86 -8.66 3.55 12.62
N ASN A 87 -8.65 2.80 11.51
CA ASN A 87 -7.95 1.55 11.42
C ASN A 87 -6.44 1.73 11.63
N ARG A 88 -5.86 0.95 12.54
CA ARG A 88 -4.41 1.02 12.85
C ARG A 88 -3.52 0.71 11.65
N TYR A 89 -4.05 0.09 10.60
CA TYR A 89 -3.35 -0.06 9.33
C TYR A 89 -2.87 1.29 8.78
N TRP A 90 -3.67 2.35 8.87
CA TRP A 90 -3.31 3.68 8.36
C TRP A 90 -2.07 4.23 9.06
N PHE A 91 -1.96 4.00 10.37
CA PHE A 91 -0.76 4.36 11.13
C PHE A 91 0.49 3.61 10.62
N LEU A 92 0.37 2.33 10.23
CA LEU A 92 1.50 1.58 9.66
C LEU A 92 1.86 2.06 8.25
N GLN A 93 0.88 2.52 7.46
CA GLN A 93 1.15 3.14 6.17
C GLN A 93 1.90 4.46 6.32
N ASP A 94 1.54 5.29 7.31
CA ASP A 94 2.28 6.51 7.63
C ASP A 94 3.73 6.21 8.05
N LEU A 95 3.91 5.26 8.97
CA LEU A 95 5.25 4.83 9.40
C LEU A 95 6.09 4.31 8.23
N THR A 96 5.49 3.47 7.37
CA THR A 96 6.12 2.94 6.16
C THR A 96 6.59 4.07 5.26
N TYR A 97 5.74 5.07 5.01
CA TYR A 97 6.05 6.20 4.17
C TYR A 97 7.18 7.07 4.75
N PHE A 98 7.01 7.58 5.97
CA PHE A 98 7.97 8.51 6.55
C PHE A 98 9.33 7.85 6.81
N HIS A 99 9.35 6.60 7.27
CA HIS A 99 10.63 5.90 7.48
C HIS A 99 11.28 5.53 6.14
N SER A 100 10.52 5.12 5.13
CA SER A 100 11.09 4.89 3.80
C SER A 100 11.68 6.17 3.20
N LYS A 101 11.04 7.33 3.40
CA LYS A 101 11.57 8.63 2.95
C LYS A 101 12.91 8.94 3.62
N ILE A 102 12.97 8.82 4.95
CA ILE A 102 14.22 9.00 5.71
C ILE A 102 15.31 8.04 5.20
N GLN A 103 15.00 6.77 4.98
CA GLN A 103 15.97 5.79 4.48
C GLN A 103 16.48 6.15 3.09
N GLN A 104 15.57 6.52 2.17
CA GLN A 104 15.92 6.95 0.81
C GLN A 104 16.81 8.18 0.80
N ASP A 105 16.53 9.18 1.65
CA ASP A 105 17.34 10.40 1.77
C ASP A 105 18.77 10.10 2.26
N ASN A 106 18.97 8.96 2.91
CA ASN A 106 20.27 8.46 3.36
C ASN A 106 20.88 7.41 2.41
N GLY A 107 20.30 7.20 1.23
CA GLY A 107 20.79 6.21 0.24
C GLY A 107 20.54 4.76 0.63
N LEU A 108 19.60 4.50 1.54
CA LEU A 108 19.22 3.18 2.04
C LEU A 108 17.92 2.68 1.38
N GLY A 109 17.61 1.41 1.61
CA GLY A 109 16.42 0.74 1.08
C GLY A 109 15.13 1.11 1.81
N ASN A 110 13.99 0.89 1.15
CA ASN A 110 12.67 1.13 1.74
C ASN A 110 12.42 0.22 2.95
N VAL A 111 11.65 0.73 3.90
CA VAL A 111 11.17 -0.01 5.07
C VAL A 111 9.66 -0.14 4.95
N HIS A 112 9.16 -1.36 5.03
CA HIS A 112 7.73 -1.65 4.94
C HIS A 112 7.25 -2.32 6.23
N TYR A 113 6.30 -1.69 6.92
CA TYR A 113 5.68 -2.23 8.12
C TYR A 113 4.37 -2.93 7.74
N MET A 114 4.25 -4.21 8.08
CA MET A 114 3.04 -5.01 7.82
C MET A 114 2.34 -5.36 9.12
N CYS A 115 1.01 -5.29 9.14
CA CYS A 115 0.20 -5.85 10.23
C CYS A 115 -0.08 -7.32 9.94
N ILE A 116 0.44 -8.25 10.76
CA ILE A 116 0.20 -9.70 10.59
C ILE A 116 -0.49 -10.35 11.80
N PHE A 117 -0.98 -9.53 12.73
CA PHE A 117 -1.72 -9.97 13.91
C PHE A 117 -2.94 -9.06 14.12
N ARG A 118 -4.10 -9.65 14.40
CA ARG A 118 -5.19 -8.92 15.03
C ARG A 118 -4.73 -8.51 16.42
N ILE A 119 -4.77 -7.22 16.72
CA ILE A 119 -4.62 -6.73 18.08
C ILE A 119 -6.05 -6.46 18.57
N ASN A 120 -6.48 -7.27 19.53
CA ASN A 120 -7.78 -7.12 20.20
C ASN A 120 -7.96 -5.72 20.80
#